data_AF-A0A1Y2LJ04-F1
#
_entry.id   AF-A0A1Y2LJ04-F1
#
_cell.length_a   1.000
_cell.length_b   1.000
_cell.length_c   1.000
_cell.angle_alpha   90.00
_cell.angle_beta   90.00
_cell.angle_gamma   90.00
#
_symmetry.space_group_name_H-M   'P 1'
#
loop_
_entity.id
_entity.type
_entity.pdbx_description
1 polymer ?
#
loop_
_entity_poly.entity_id
_entity_poly.type
_entity_poly.pdbx_seq_one_letter_code
_entity_poly.pdbx_strand_id
1 'polypeptide(L)'
;MSISKYLQLLRSTELDLVCVMSREFRDDTRYKSSKNAVATTWVVSFGQIRKHDTVAADLLGFISCVEWKAIPRSLLPSAESEARMEEAIGMLCGYSFLARRDSDGRESRDESGDTNVPDGDEEWYDVHRLVHLATRIWLEEYGDLAEATGDAAVVAGVPSARAATAWG
;
A
#
# COMPACT_ATOMS: atom_id res chain seq x y z
N MET A 1 7.52 28.67 3.85
CA MET A 1 6.41 27.87 4.44
C MET A 1 6.76 27.60 5.90
N SER A 2 5.85 27.83 6.86
CA SER A 2 6.15 27.56 8.28
C SER A 2 5.82 26.11 8.65
N ILE A 3 6.55 25.55 9.62
CA ILE A 3 6.31 24.19 10.13
C ILE A 3 4.85 24.01 10.57
N SER A 4 4.26 25.01 11.24
CA SER A 4 2.86 24.95 11.67
C SER A 4 1.89 24.85 10.49
N LYS A 5 2.15 25.59 9.40
CA LYS A 5 1.31 25.53 8.19
C LYS A 5 1.46 24.20 7.46
N TYR A 6 2.66 23.64 7.41
CA TYR A 6 2.91 22.30 6.87
C TYR A 6 2.22 21.21 7.70
N LEU A 7 2.35 21.23 9.02
CA LEU A 7 1.69 20.27 9.93
C LEU A 7 0.16 20.37 9.86
N GLN A 8 -0.39 21.57 9.67
CA GLN A 8 -1.82 21.77 9.47
C GLN A 8 -2.30 21.15 8.16
N LEU A 9 -1.57 21.36 7.06
CA LEU A 9 -1.89 20.79 5.75
C LEU A 9 -1.76 19.25 5.72
N LEU A 10 -0.76 18.71 6.43
CA LEU A 10 -0.59 17.27 6.57
C LEU A 10 -1.73 16.64 7.40
N ARG A 11 -2.06 17.26 8.54
CA ARG A 11 -3.16 16.78 9.39
C ARG A 11 -4.52 16.91 8.70
N SER A 12 -4.74 17.96 7.90
CA SER A 12 -5.98 18.08 7.15
C SER A 12 -6.11 16.94 6.13
N THR A 13 -5.04 16.63 5.39
CA THR A 13 -5.08 15.52 4.42
C THR A 13 -5.31 14.16 5.07
N GLU A 14 -4.69 13.88 6.22
CA GLU A 14 -4.95 12.63 6.97
C GLU A 14 -6.38 12.58 7.53
N LEU A 15 -6.90 13.67 8.09
CA LEU A 15 -8.27 13.73 8.61
C LEU A 15 -9.31 13.63 7.50
N ASP A 16 -9.05 14.25 6.35
CA ASP A 16 -9.90 14.19 5.17
C ASP A 16 -9.95 12.73 4.67
N LEU A 17 -8.81 12.07 4.55
CA LEU A 17 -8.72 10.66 4.18
C LEU A 17 -9.45 9.74 5.17
N VAL A 18 -9.28 9.95 6.48
CA VAL A 18 -10.04 9.23 7.51
C VAL A 18 -11.54 9.47 7.36
N CYS A 19 -11.96 10.69 7.02
CA CYS A 19 -13.37 11.03 6.80
C CYS A 19 -13.94 10.28 5.58
N VAL A 20 -13.23 10.29 4.46
CA VAL A 20 -13.61 9.56 3.24
C VAL A 20 -13.70 8.06 3.52
N MET A 21 -12.64 7.45 4.05
CA MET A 21 -12.64 6.02 4.40
C MET A 21 -13.76 5.66 5.38
N SER A 22 -13.98 6.49 6.40
CA SER A 22 -15.05 6.27 7.37
C SER A 22 -16.44 6.36 6.75
N ARG A 23 -16.62 7.16 5.69
CA ARG A 23 -17.86 7.23 4.92
C ARG A 23 -18.05 5.99 4.07
N GLU A 24 -17.05 5.61 3.27
CA GLU A 24 -17.13 4.41 2.42
C GLU A 24 -17.32 3.14 3.25
N PHE A 25 -16.68 3.07 4.43
CA PHE A 25 -16.92 1.97 5.36
C PHE A 25 -18.36 1.95 5.88
N ARG A 26 -19.04 3.10 6.04
CA ARG A 26 -20.41 3.18 6.60
C ARG A 26 -21.43 2.49 5.74
N ASP A 27 -21.30 2.57 4.42
CA ASP A 27 -22.23 1.94 3.49
C ASP A 27 -22.19 0.40 3.57
N ASP A 28 -21.17 -0.15 4.22
CA ASP A 28 -21.00 -1.60 4.38
C ASP A 28 -21.43 -2.22 5.72
N THR A 29 -21.57 -1.48 6.84
CA THR A 29 -21.94 -2.11 8.14
C THR A 29 -22.59 -1.18 9.21
N ARG A 30 -23.14 -1.75 10.29
CA ARG A 30 -24.04 -1.12 11.28
C ARG A 30 -23.39 -0.31 12.43
N TYR A 31 -22.05 -0.22 12.55
CA TYR A 31 -21.38 0.39 13.72
C TYR A 31 -20.55 1.62 13.33
N LYS A 32 -20.99 2.83 13.74
CA LYS A 32 -20.38 4.11 13.33
C LYS A 32 -19.09 4.46 14.09
N SER A 33 -18.93 4.00 15.34
CA SER A 33 -17.81 4.38 16.22
C SER A 33 -16.52 3.60 15.91
N SER A 34 -16.61 2.30 15.66
CA SER A 34 -15.43 1.45 15.39
C SER A 34 -14.78 1.74 14.04
N LYS A 35 -15.53 2.22 13.05
CA LYS A 35 -15.03 2.52 11.70
C LYS A 35 -14.04 3.67 11.65
N ASN A 36 -14.32 4.74 12.41
CA ASN A 36 -13.39 5.87 12.51
C ASN A 36 -12.05 5.42 13.12
N ALA A 37 -12.11 4.53 14.12
CA ALA A 37 -10.91 3.98 14.74
C ALA A 37 -10.12 3.12 13.74
N VAL A 38 -10.79 2.23 13.00
CA VAL A 38 -10.15 1.39 11.97
C VAL A 38 -9.53 2.25 10.86
N ALA A 39 -10.23 3.26 10.35
CA ALA A 39 -9.69 4.18 9.34
C ALA A 39 -8.47 4.94 9.86
N THR A 40 -8.53 5.46 11.09
CA THR A 40 -7.39 6.14 11.72
C THR A 40 -6.19 5.22 11.88
N THR A 41 -6.41 4.02 12.41
CA THR A 41 -5.35 3.02 12.57
C THR A 41 -4.76 2.64 11.23
N TRP A 42 -5.59 2.46 10.20
CA TRP A 42 -5.11 2.15 8.86
C TRP A 42 -4.21 3.27 8.32
N VAL A 43 -4.65 4.54 8.38
CA VAL A 43 -3.86 5.70 7.91
C VAL A 43 -2.52 5.79 8.62
N VAL A 44 -2.51 5.61 9.95
CA VAL A 44 -1.28 5.63 10.74
C VAL A 44 -0.35 4.48 10.37
N SER A 45 -0.86 3.24 10.36
CA SER A 45 -0.06 2.04 10.04
C SER A 45 0.49 2.09 8.62
N PHE A 46 -0.35 2.42 7.64
CA PHE A 46 0.08 2.56 6.25
C PHE A 46 1.10 3.69 6.07
N GLY A 47 0.93 4.81 6.78
CA GLY A 47 1.91 5.89 6.83
C GLY A 47 3.27 5.46 7.40
N GLN A 48 3.31 4.51 8.34
CA GLN A 48 4.58 3.93 8.81
C GLN A 48 5.18 2.99 7.77
N ILE A 49 4.39 2.09 7.18
CA ILE A 49 4.84 1.18 6.12
C ILE A 49 5.50 1.98 4.99
N ARG A 50 4.83 3.02 4.47
CA ARG A 50 5.37 3.88 3.41
C ARG A 50 6.71 4.55 3.74
N LYS A 51 6.96 4.87 5.02
CA LYS A 51 8.22 5.51 5.45
C LYS A 51 9.36 4.52 5.59
N HIS A 52 9.04 3.28 6.00
CA HIS A 52 10.03 2.26 6.30
C HIS A 52 10.32 1.34 5.12
N ASP A 53 9.31 1.06 4.30
CA ASP A 53 9.40 0.10 3.21
C ASP A 53 8.42 0.46 2.08
N THR A 54 8.98 1.10 1.05
CA THR A 54 8.22 1.48 -0.14
C THR A 54 7.78 0.26 -0.95
N VAL A 55 8.54 -0.84 -0.93
CA VAL A 55 8.19 -2.08 -1.66
C VAL A 55 6.96 -2.73 -1.04
N ALA A 56 6.86 -2.77 0.28
CA ALA A 56 5.67 -3.24 0.99
C ALA A 56 4.45 -2.37 0.70
N ALA A 57 4.62 -1.04 0.67
CA ALA A 57 3.54 -0.13 0.31
C ALA A 57 3.06 -0.32 -1.14
N ASP A 58 3.99 -0.46 -2.08
CA ASP A 58 3.68 -0.69 -3.50
C ASP A 58 3.02 -2.05 -3.71
N LEU A 59 3.48 -3.09 -2.99
CA LEU A 59 2.87 -4.41 -2.99
C LEU A 59 1.42 -4.37 -2.50
N LEU A 60 1.14 -3.67 -1.40
CA LEU A 60 -0.24 -3.49 -0.91
C LEU A 60 -1.10 -2.74 -1.93
N GLY A 61 -0.52 -1.71 -2.56
CA GLY A 61 -1.16 -0.98 -3.65
C GLY A 61 -1.56 -1.90 -4.81
N PHE A 62 -0.64 -2.75 -5.26
CA PHE A 62 -0.92 -3.76 -6.29
C PHE A 62 -2.03 -4.73 -5.84
N ILE A 63 -1.95 -5.26 -4.62
CA ILE A 63 -2.96 -6.20 -4.10
C ILE A 63 -4.36 -5.56 -4.05
N SER A 64 -4.44 -4.24 -3.84
CA SER A 64 -5.71 -3.51 -3.86
C SER A 64 -6.41 -3.46 -5.22
N CYS A 65 -5.68 -3.78 -6.30
CA CYS A 65 -6.18 -3.84 -7.67
C CYS A 65 -6.71 -5.23 -8.08
N VAL A 66 -6.45 -6.27 -7.28
CA VAL A 66 -6.89 -7.65 -7.54
C VAL A 66 -7.92 -8.10 -6.49
N GLU A 67 -8.39 -9.34 -6.59
CA GLU A 67 -9.27 -9.95 -5.59
C GLU A 67 -8.57 -9.99 -4.22
N TRP A 68 -9.27 -9.61 -3.15
CA TRP A 68 -8.68 -9.44 -1.82
C TRP A 68 -8.52 -10.76 -1.05
N LYS A 69 -9.00 -11.87 -1.60
CA LYS A 69 -8.94 -13.20 -1.04
C LYS A 69 -8.32 -14.19 -2.01
N ALA A 70 -7.68 -15.21 -1.45
CA ALA A 70 -7.09 -16.30 -2.22
C ALA A 70 -6.16 -15.75 -3.30
N ILE A 71 -5.24 -14.87 -2.92
CA ILE A 71 -4.25 -14.29 -3.82
C ILE A 71 -3.07 -15.26 -3.89
N PRO A 72 -2.80 -15.91 -5.03
CA PRO A 72 -1.65 -16.79 -5.14
C PRO A 72 -0.36 -15.97 -5.22
N ARG A 73 0.73 -16.48 -4.63
CA ARG A 73 2.06 -15.86 -4.68
C ARG A 73 2.55 -15.61 -6.10
N SER A 74 2.15 -16.46 -7.04
CA SER A 74 2.48 -16.35 -8.47
C SER A 74 1.84 -15.12 -9.16
N LEU A 75 0.77 -14.54 -8.58
CA LEU A 75 0.13 -13.33 -9.08
C LEU A 75 0.81 -12.05 -8.58
N LEU A 76 1.59 -12.13 -7.50
CA LEU A 76 2.27 -10.95 -6.95
C LEU A 76 3.38 -10.48 -7.91
N PRO A 77 3.61 -9.15 -8.01
CA PRO A 77 4.64 -8.61 -8.89
C PRO A 77 6.03 -9.10 -8.46
N SER A 78 7.00 -9.17 -9.36
CA SER A 78 8.38 -9.48 -8.98
C SER A 78 9.03 -8.29 -8.26
N ALA A 79 9.73 -8.53 -7.14
CA ALA A 79 10.62 -7.55 -6.53
C ALA A 79 12.06 -7.67 -7.09
N GLU A 80 12.98 -6.82 -6.62
CA GLU A 80 14.40 -6.88 -6.98
C GLU A 80 15.05 -8.24 -6.65
N SER A 81 14.55 -8.92 -5.61
CA SER A 81 14.94 -10.28 -5.24
C SER A 81 13.84 -10.97 -4.43
N GLU A 82 13.88 -12.31 -4.37
CA GLU A 82 12.94 -13.09 -3.53
C GLU A 82 13.06 -12.72 -2.05
N ALA A 83 14.28 -12.50 -1.53
CA ALA A 83 14.48 -12.06 -0.15
C ALA A 83 13.77 -10.72 0.11
N ARG A 84 13.86 -9.78 -0.83
CA ARG A 84 13.19 -8.48 -0.70
C ARG A 84 11.67 -8.60 -0.75
N MET A 85 11.14 -9.54 -1.53
CA MET A 85 9.71 -9.84 -1.56
C MET A 85 9.24 -10.43 -0.23
N GLU A 86 9.95 -11.41 0.33
CA GLU A 86 9.61 -12.01 1.62
C GLU A 86 9.68 -10.98 2.77
N GLU A 87 10.62 -10.03 2.73
CA GLU A 87 10.66 -8.90 3.67
C GLU A 87 9.40 -8.02 3.55
N ALA A 88 8.99 -7.68 2.33
CA ALA A 88 7.81 -6.86 2.09
C ALA A 88 6.52 -7.56 2.54
N ILE A 89 6.38 -8.86 2.21
CA ILE A 89 5.27 -9.71 2.67
C ILE A 89 5.28 -9.79 4.21
N GLY A 90 6.44 -10.06 4.81
CA GLY A 90 6.63 -10.12 6.25
C GLY A 90 6.24 -8.80 6.95
N MET A 91 6.57 -7.66 6.35
CA MET A 91 6.14 -6.36 6.87
C MET A 91 4.63 -6.20 6.83
N LEU A 92 3.98 -6.50 5.70
CA LEU A 92 2.53 -6.42 5.59
C LEU A 92 1.82 -7.39 6.56
N CYS A 93 2.38 -8.58 6.78
CA CYS A 93 1.90 -9.51 7.80
C CYS A 93 2.11 -8.98 9.23
N GLY A 94 3.26 -8.36 9.51
CA GLY A 94 3.54 -7.74 10.81
C GLY A 94 2.57 -6.62 11.18
N TYR A 95 2.08 -5.87 10.19
CA TYR A 95 1.01 -4.88 10.36
C TYR A 95 -0.41 -5.46 10.24
N SER A 96 -0.55 -6.77 10.07
CA SER A 96 -1.83 -7.47 9.86
C SER A 96 -2.63 -6.96 8.64
N PHE A 97 -1.93 -6.43 7.64
CA PHE A 97 -2.53 -5.99 6.38
C PHE A 97 -2.66 -7.13 5.37
N LEU A 98 -1.77 -8.12 5.49
CA LEU A 98 -1.76 -9.34 4.69
C LEU A 98 -1.74 -10.55 5.62
N ALA A 99 -2.53 -11.57 5.31
CA ALA A 99 -2.53 -12.85 6.03
C ALA A 99 -2.10 -13.95 5.07
N ARG A 100 -1.10 -14.74 5.47
CA ARG A 100 -0.80 -16.03 4.83
C ARG A 100 -1.93 -17.00 5.16
N ARG A 101 -2.44 -17.71 4.16
CA ARG A 101 -3.22 -18.92 4.40
C ARG A 101 -2.24 -20.04 4.66
N ASP A 102 -2.35 -20.65 5.83
CA ASP A 102 -1.70 -21.93 6.05
C ASP A 102 -2.24 -22.90 4.99
N SER A 103 -1.35 -23.55 4.26
CA SER A 103 -1.71 -24.69 3.44
C SER A 103 -2.13 -25.81 4.39
N ASP A 104 -3.42 -25.82 4.77
CA ASP A 104 -4.01 -26.83 5.63
C ASP A 104 -3.61 -28.23 5.14
N GLY A 105 -2.65 -28.88 5.81
CA GLY A 105 -2.41 -30.31 5.65
C GLY A 105 -0.98 -30.85 5.55
N ARG A 106 0.04 -30.31 6.21
CA ARG A 106 1.27 -31.10 6.51
C ARG A 106 1.81 -30.95 7.93
N GLU A 107 0.92 -31.02 8.92
CA GLU A 107 1.25 -31.71 10.17
C GLU A 107 0.96 -33.22 10.04
N SER A 108 1.71 -33.89 9.14
CA SER A 108 1.91 -35.36 9.15
C SER A 108 2.81 -35.75 7.98
N ARG A 109 4.10 -35.40 8.07
CA ARG A 109 5.09 -36.14 7.29
C ARG A 109 5.27 -37.49 7.97
N ASP A 110 4.44 -38.45 7.59
CA ASP A 110 4.82 -39.85 7.71
C ASP A 110 6.20 -39.99 7.03
N GLU A 111 7.17 -40.52 7.77
CA GLU A 111 8.55 -40.78 7.34
C GLU A 111 8.64 -41.93 6.34
N SER A 112 7.71 -42.02 5.40
CA SER A 112 7.70 -43.04 4.35
C SER A 112 8.03 -42.39 3.03
N GLY A 113 9.26 -42.65 2.60
CA GLY A 113 9.85 -42.09 1.40
C GLY A 113 9.16 -42.51 0.10
N ASP A 114 9.54 -41.75 -0.91
CA ASP A 114 9.30 -41.95 -2.34
C ASP A 114 7.99 -41.37 -2.91
N THR A 115 8.09 -40.11 -3.33
CA THR A 115 7.63 -39.69 -4.67
C THR A 115 8.23 -38.32 -4.98
N ASN A 116 9.07 -38.27 -6.02
CA ASN A 116 9.46 -37.02 -6.68
C ASN A 116 8.22 -36.44 -7.38
N VAL A 117 7.46 -35.60 -6.69
CA VAL A 117 6.53 -34.66 -7.31
C VAL A 117 6.95 -33.27 -6.84
N PRO A 118 7.53 -32.42 -7.70
CA PRO A 118 7.74 -31.01 -7.38
C PRO A 118 6.44 -30.26 -7.61
N ASP A 119 5.39 -30.61 -6.85
CA ASP A 119 4.30 -29.66 -6.65
C ASP A 119 4.76 -28.76 -5.52
N GLY A 120 5.38 -27.65 -5.92
CA GLY A 120 5.65 -26.55 -5.02
C GLY A 120 4.32 -26.12 -4.41
N ASP A 121 4.27 -26.18 -3.10
CA ASP A 121 3.19 -25.63 -2.29
C ASP A 121 3.03 -24.15 -2.63
N GLU A 122 2.08 -23.84 -3.51
CA GLU A 122 1.73 -22.47 -3.84
C GLU A 122 1.18 -21.78 -2.59
N GLU A 123 1.80 -20.67 -2.21
CA GLU A 123 1.34 -19.85 -1.10
C GLU A 123 0.17 -18.96 -1.51
N TRP A 124 -0.77 -18.79 -0.59
CA TRP A 124 -1.97 -17.98 -0.80
C TRP A 124 -2.10 -16.92 0.29
N TYR A 125 -2.60 -15.75 -0.10
CA TYR A 125 -2.78 -14.63 0.81
C TYR A 125 -4.20 -14.09 0.80
N ASP A 126 -4.60 -13.52 1.94
CA ASP A 126 -5.82 -12.75 2.11
C ASP A 126 -5.49 -11.35 2.66
N VAL A 127 -6.21 -10.34 2.20
CA VAL A 127 -6.20 -8.99 2.78
C VAL A 127 -7.55 -8.75 3.43
N HIS A 128 -7.62 -8.08 4.58
CA HIS A 128 -8.93 -7.74 5.13
C HIS A 128 -9.67 -6.74 4.21
N ARG A 129 -10.95 -6.95 3.91
CA ARG A 129 -11.74 -6.10 2.99
C ARG A 129 -11.62 -4.60 3.27
N LEU A 130 -11.60 -4.19 4.54
CA LEU A 130 -11.41 -2.77 4.91
C LEU A 130 -10.01 -2.24 4.57
N VAL A 131 -8.96 -3.08 4.68
CA VAL A 131 -7.59 -2.72 4.27
C VAL A 131 -7.53 -2.58 2.75
N HIS A 132 -8.15 -3.50 2.02
CA HIS A 132 -8.25 -3.45 0.56
C HIS A 132 -8.96 -2.17 0.10
N LEU A 133 -10.15 -1.88 0.64
CA LEU A 133 -10.91 -0.67 0.32
C LEU A 133 -10.17 0.61 0.72
N ALA A 134 -9.56 0.66 1.90
CA ALA A 134 -8.77 1.80 2.32
C ALA A 134 -7.59 2.08 1.38
N THR A 135 -6.89 1.03 0.95
CA THR A 135 -5.78 1.16 0.01
C THR A 135 -6.24 1.73 -1.33
N ARG A 136 -7.40 1.30 -1.83
CA ARG A 136 -8.01 1.86 -3.05
C ARG A 136 -8.37 3.33 -2.90
N ILE A 137 -9.08 3.70 -1.83
CA ILE A 137 -9.43 5.10 -1.54
C ILE A 137 -8.17 5.96 -1.46
N TRP A 138 -7.12 5.45 -0.81
CA TRP A 138 -5.85 6.15 -0.74
C TRP A 138 -5.21 6.33 -2.13
N LEU A 139 -5.21 5.31 -2.99
CA LEU A 139 -4.68 5.43 -4.34
C LEU A 139 -5.50 6.39 -5.22
N GLU A 140 -6.82 6.46 -5.04
CA GLU A 140 -7.69 7.41 -5.76
C GLU A 140 -7.42 8.86 -5.31
N GLU A 141 -7.31 9.11 -4.01
CA GLU A 141 -7.07 10.44 -3.45
C GLU A 141 -5.63 10.96 -3.68
N TYR A 142 -4.64 10.06 -3.74
CA TYR A 142 -3.22 10.44 -3.86
C TYR A 142 -2.57 10.08 -5.19
N GLY A 143 -3.20 9.26 -6.03
CA GLY A 143 -2.77 8.99 -7.41
C GLY A 143 -2.87 10.24 -8.28
N ASP A 144 -3.98 10.99 -8.15
CA ASP A 144 -4.16 12.29 -8.82
C ASP A 144 -3.12 13.32 -8.35
N LEU A 145 -2.71 13.28 -7.08
CA LEU A 145 -1.70 14.19 -6.54
C LEU A 145 -0.29 13.89 -7.06
N ALA A 146 0.03 12.64 -7.37
CA ALA A 146 1.32 12.26 -7.96
C ALA A 146 1.44 12.74 -9.42
N GLU A 147 0.36 12.69 -10.19
CA GLU A 147 0.32 13.27 -11.55
C GLU A 147 0.34 14.81 -11.51
N ALA A 148 -0.45 15.44 -10.62
CA ALA A 148 -0.51 16.90 -10.51
C ALA A 148 0.80 17.55 -9.99
N THR A 149 1.60 16.84 -9.18
CA THR A 149 2.93 17.32 -8.75
C THR A 149 4.02 17.14 -9.79
N GLY A 150 3.85 16.21 -10.75
CA GLY A 150 4.67 16.14 -11.96
C GLY A 150 4.52 17.40 -12.83
N ASP A 151 3.30 17.92 -12.95
CA ASP A 151 3.02 19.14 -13.72
C ASP A 151 3.44 20.44 -13.01
N ALA A 152 3.39 20.49 -11.67
CA ALA A 152 3.84 21.66 -10.92
C ALA A 152 5.36 21.89 -11.02
N ALA A 153 6.16 20.84 -11.25
CA ALA A 153 7.60 20.95 -11.48
C ALA A 153 7.95 21.46 -12.89
N VAL A 154 7.07 21.24 -13.88
CA VAL A 154 7.23 21.74 -15.26
C VAL A 154 6.83 23.22 -15.37
N VAL A 155 5.84 23.68 -14.59
CA VAL A 155 5.33 25.06 -14.66
C VAL A 155 6.20 26.06 -13.89
N ALA A 156 7.10 25.61 -13.00
CA ALA A 156 8.04 26.48 -12.28
C ALA A 156 9.35 26.79 -13.03
N GLY A 157 9.48 26.38 -14.30
CA GLY A 157 10.64 26.64 -15.15
C GLY A 157 10.41 27.79 -16.13
N VAL A 158 10.50 29.04 -15.69
CA VAL A 158 10.56 30.25 -16.55
C VAL A 158 11.75 31.12 -16.10
N PRO A 159 12.54 31.77 -16.97
CA PRO A 159 12.85 31.52 -18.37
C PRO A 159 14.37 31.50 -18.70
N SER A 160 14.65 30.96 -19.89
CA SER A 160 15.86 31.13 -20.71
C SER A 160 16.45 32.55 -20.67
N ALA A 161 17.72 32.66 -20.27
CA ALA A 161 18.55 33.84 -20.46
C ALA A 161 19.56 33.62 -21.60
N ARG A 162 19.18 34.01 -22.82
CA ARG A 162 20.11 34.32 -23.91
C ARG A 162 19.63 35.57 -24.63
N ALA A 163 20.29 36.70 -24.36
CA ALA A 163 21.12 37.44 -25.33
C ALA A 163 21.27 38.92 -24.92
N ALA A 164 22.51 39.34 -24.73
CA ALA A 164 23.04 40.67 -25.07
C ALA A 164 24.57 40.61 -24.88
N THR A 165 25.32 40.08 -25.85
CA THR A 165 26.19 40.86 -26.77
C THR A 165 26.95 42.03 -26.13
N ALA A 166 28.24 41.76 -25.85
CA ALA A 166 29.41 42.48 -26.34
C ALA A 166 29.36 44.02 -26.40
N TRP A 167 30.14 44.68 -25.52
CA TRP A 167 31.10 45.73 -25.88
C TRP A 167 32.41 45.46 -25.14
N GLY A 168 33.49 45.42 -25.91
CA GLY A 168 34.85 45.02 -25.55
C GLY A 168 35.56 44.55 -26.81
#